data_AF-A0A089WMJ3-F1
#
_entry.id   AF-A0A089WMJ3-F1
#
_cell.length_a   1.000
_cell.length_b   1.000
_cell.length_c   1.000
_cell.angle_alpha   90.00
_cell.angle_beta   90.00
_cell.angle_gamma   90.00
#
_symmetry.space_group_name_H-M   'P 1'
#
loop_
_entity.id
_entity.type
_entity.pdbx_description
1 polymer ?
#
loop_
_entity_poly.entity_id
_entity_poly.type
_entity_poly.pdbx_seq_one_letter_code
_entity_poly.pdbx_strand_id
1 'polypeptide(L)'
;MSYDNPSDFEIDARKMLERMDKEIASLTCLVSGLCQQVRAAGGEEAVAVAVEAAITEARSMILTGGIESDIALIKAVAEGKSIKR
;
A
#
# COMPACT_ATOMS: atom_id res chain seq x y z
N MET A 1 32.21 -21.42 -14.88
CA MET A 1 31.47 -20.38 -14.14
C MET A 1 30.63 -21.11 -13.10
N SER A 2 31.00 -21.08 -11.82
CA SER A 2 30.13 -21.60 -10.77
C SER A 2 29.05 -20.56 -10.53
N TYR A 3 27.79 -20.94 -10.76
CA TYR A 3 26.69 -20.20 -10.19
C TYR A 3 26.76 -20.47 -8.69
N ASP A 4 27.19 -19.48 -7.91
CA ASP A 4 27.02 -19.55 -6.46
C ASP A 4 25.52 -19.70 -6.20
N ASN A 5 25.13 -20.82 -5.60
CA ASN A 5 23.76 -21.00 -5.16
C ASN A 5 23.45 -19.89 -4.15
N PRO A 6 22.29 -19.24 -4.25
CA PRO A 6 21.89 -18.23 -3.28
C PRO A 6 21.90 -18.86 -1.89
N SER A 7 22.50 -18.15 -0.95
CA SER A 7 22.54 -18.55 0.45
C SER A 7 21.13 -18.74 1.00
N ASP A 8 20.98 -19.59 2.02
CA ASP A 8 19.69 -19.80 2.70
C ASP A 8 19.07 -18.47 3.18
N PHE A 9 19.93 -17.51 3.57
CA PHE A 9 19.52 -16.15 3.92
C PHE A 9 18.86 -15.40 2.75
N GLU A 10 19.44 -15.44 1.55
CA GLU A 10 18.88 -14.77 0.36
C GLU A 10 17.56 -15.41 -0.07
N ILE A 11 17.44 -16.73 0.07
CA ILE A 11 16.21 -17.46 -0.21
C ILE A 11 15.09 -17.02 0.75
N ASP A 12 15.40 -16.93 2.05
CA ASP A 12 14.41 -16.55 3.06
C ASP A 12 14.04 -15.07 2.99
N ALA A 13 15.00 -14.18 2.72
CA ALA A 13 14.73 -12.78 2.44
C ALA A 13 13.78 -12.61 1.24
N ARG A 14 14.00 -13.36 0.15
CA ARG A 14 13.11 -13.34 -1.02
C ARG A 14 11.70 -13.82 -0.68
N LYS A 15 11.56 -14.93 0.06
CA LYS A 15 10.25 -15.41 0.51
C LYS A 15 9.52 -14.39 1.38
N MET A 16 10.25 -13.66 2.22
CA MET A 16 9.67 -12.62 3.06
C MET A 16 9.15 -11.47 2.20
N LEU A 17 9.92 -10.99 1.22
CA LEU A 17 9.47 -9.97 0.27
C LEU A 17 8.23 -10.41 -0.51
N GLU A 18 8.22 -11.64 -1.03
CA GLU A 18 7.04 -12.20 -1.73
C GLU A 18 5.79 -12.26 -0.85
N ARG A 19 5.95 -12.53 0.45
CA ARG A 19 4.83 -12.51 1.42
C ARG A 19 4.34 -11.08 1.65
N MET A 20 5.26 -10.13 1.84
CA MET A 20 4.92 -8.72 2.01
C MET A 20 4.17 -8.18 0.78
N ASP A 21 4.60 -8.54 -0.44
CA ASP A 21 3.90 -8.13 -1.66
C ASP A 21 2.47 -8.66 -1.72
N LYS A 22 2.25 -9.92 -1.32
CA LYS A 22 0.91 -10.52 -1.24
C LYS A 22 0.02 -9.86 -0.18
N GLU A 23 0.59 -9.54 0.98
CA GLU A 23 -0.11 -8.84 2.04
C GLU A 23 -0.50 -7.43 1.60
N ILE A 24 0.41 -6.69 0.97
CA ILE A 24 0.14 -5.37 0.40
C ILE A 24 -0.97 -5.45 -0.66
N ALA A 25 -0.91 -6.41 -1.58
CA ALA A 25 -1.95 -6.59 -2.59
C ALA A 25 -3.32 -6.88 -1.97
N SER A 26 -3.36 -7.70 -0.91
CA SER A 26 -4.59 -8.03 -0.18
C SER A 26 -5.18 -6.81 0.52
N LEU A 27 -4.34 -6.01 1.19
CA LEU A 27 -4.74 -4.77 1.83
C LEU A 27 -5.24 -3.73 0.82
N THR A 28 -4.54 -3.56 -0.31
CA THR A 28 -4.97 -2.68 -1.41
C THR A 28 -6.33 -3.08 -1.94
N CYS A 29 -6.57 -4.39 -2.17
CA CYS A 29 -7.86 -4.89 -2.63
C CYS A 29 -8.98 -4.60 -1.61
N LEU A 30 -8.74 -4.89 -0.33
CA LEU A 30 -9.72 -4.66 0.73
C LEU A 30 -10.08 -3.18 0.87
N VAL A 31 -9.08 -2.30 1.00
CA VAL A 31 -9.30 -0.86 1.18
C VAL A 31 -10.01 -0.26 -0.03
N SER A 32 -9.58 -0.63 -1.25
CA SER A 32 -10.25 -0.18 -2.48
C SER A 32 -11.72 -0.61 -2.52
N GLY A 33 -12.01 -1.88 -2.19
CA GLY A 33 -13.37 -2.39 -2.13
C GLY A 33 -14.24 -1.66 -1.09
N LEU A 34 -13.68 -1.36 0.09
CA LEU A 34 -14.37 -0.59 1.13
C LEU A 34 -14.68 0.84 0.66
N CYS A 35 -13.72 1.54 0.06
CA CYS A 35 -13.95 2.87 -0.52
C CYS A 35 -15.06 2.82 -1.58
N GLN A 36 -15.06 1.82 -2.46
CA GLN A 36 -16.11 1.65 -3.47
C GLN A 36 -17.49 1.38 -2.85
N GLN A 37 -17.57 0.54 -1.82
CA GLN A 37 -18.84 0.27 -1.12
C GLN A 37 -19.38 1.52 -0.42
N VAL A 38 -18.53 2.29 0.25
CA VAL A 38 -18.94 3.54 0.91
C VAL A 38 -19.42 4.57 -0.12
N ARG A 39 -18.72 4.70 -1.25
CA ARG A 39 -19.16 5.56 -2.37
C ARG A 39 -20.51 5.11 -2.92
N ALA A 40 -20.71 3.81 -3.12
CA ALA A 40 -21.98 3.26 -3.60
C ALA A 40 -23.15 3.53 -2.64
N ALA A 41 -22.88 3.68 -1.34
CA ALA A 41 -23.84 4.11 -0.33
C ALA A 41 -24.03 5.64 -0.25
N GLY A 42 -23.41 6.42 -1.15
CA GLY A 42 -23.48 7.89 -1.17
C GLY A 42 -22.46 8.59 -0.29
N GLY A 43 -21.50 7.88 0.30
CA GLY A 43 -20.52 8.40 1.25
C GLY A 43 -19.24 8.99 0.63
N GLU A 44 -19.31 9.67 -0.52
CA GLU A 44 -18.11 10.22 -1.20
C GLU A 44 -17.33 11.17 -0.27
N GLU A 45 -18.02 12.02 0.48
CA GLU A 45 -17.39 12.95 1.43
C GLU A 45 -16.65 12.20 2.55
N ALA A 46 -17.23 11.11 3.06
CA ALA A 46 -16.59 10.27 4.07
C ALA A 46 -15.30 9.62 3.54
N VAL A 47 -15.30 9.18 2.28
CA VAL A 47 -14.09 8.66 1.62
C VAL A 47 -13.06 9.77 1.44
N ALA A 48 -13.45 10.96 1.02
CA ALA A 48 -12.54 12.10 0.87
C ALA A 48 -11.88 12.50 2.20
N VAL A 49 -12.66 12.56 3.30
CA VAL A 49 -12.14 12.83 4.64
C VAL A 49 -11.16 11.76 5.09
N ALA A 50 -11.47 10.48 4.87
CA ALA A 50 -10.57 9.39 5.21
C ALA A 50 -9.24 9.44 4.43
N VAL A 51 -9.30 9.77 3.13
CA VAL A 51 -8.10 9.95 2.29
C VAL A 51 -7.25 11.10 2.78
N GLU A 52 -7.85 12.25 3.12
CA GLU A 52 -7.10 13.41 3.61
C GLU A 52 -6.44 13.14 4.97
N ALA A 53 -7.13 12.41 5.86
CA ALA A 53 -6.55 11.95 7.12
C ALA A 53 -5.33 11.04 6.89
N ALA A 54 -5.45 10.07 5.97
CA ALA A 54 -4.34 9.18 5.61
C ALA A 54 -3.15 9.95 5.00
N ILE A 55 -3.40 10.95 4.16
CA ILE A 55 -2.35 11.82 3.59
C ILE A 55 -1.68 12.65 4.69
N THR A 56 -2.45 13.18 5.63
CA THR A 56 -1.93 13.95 6.77
C THR A 56 -0.99 13.09 7.60
N GLU A 57 -1.38 11.85 7.90
CA GLU A 57 -0.55 10.92 8.64
C GLU A 57 0.71 10.50 7.87
N ALA A 58 0.58 10.21 6.57
CA ALA A 58 1.71 9.93 5.68
C ALA A 58 2.74 11.08 5.67
N ARG A 59 2.28 12.33 5.64
CA ARG A 59 3.15 13.52 5.74
C ARG A 59 3.82 13.61 7.11
N SER A 60 3.10 13.28 8.18
CA SER A 60 3.66 13.26 9.53
C SER A 60 4.79 12.23 9.66
N MET A 61 4.59 11.02 9.14
CA MET A 61 5.61 9.96 9.14
C MET A 61 6.89 10.36 8.41
N ILE A 62 6.77 11.08 7.29
CA ILE A 62 7.92 11.65 6.56
C ILE A 62 8.68 12.63 7.45
N LEU A 63 7.96 13.52 8.15
CA LEU A 63 8.56 14.56 8.99
C LEU A 63 9.22 14.02 10.25
N THR A 64 8.64 12.99 10.89
CA THR A 64 9.11 12.50 12.20
C THR A 64 10.06 11.32 12.12
N GLY A 65 9.96 10.49 11.07
CA GLY A 65 10.67 9.21 10.98
C GLY A 65 11.48 9.02 9.71
N GLY A 66 11.42 9.94 8.74
CA GLY A 66 12.07 9.77 7.44
C GLY A 66 11.52 8.60 6.63
N ILE A 67 10.35 8.07 7.01
CA ILE A 67 9.68 6.99 6.29
C ILE A 67 8.99 7.61 5.08
N GLU A 68 9.50 7.33 3.89
CA GLU A 68 8.86 7.74 2.65
C GLU A 68 7.48 7.07 2.54
N SER A 69 6.43 7.90 2.56
CA SER A 69 5.05 7.46 2.37
C SER A 69 4.58 7.90 0.99
N ASP A 70 4.11 6.94 0.19
CA ASP A 70 3.65 7.20 -1.17
C ASP A 70 2.22 7.75 -1.17
N ILE A 71 2.10 9.08 -1.17
CA ILE A 71 0.83 9.79 -1.26
C ILE A 71 0.09 9.45 -2.56
N ALA A 72 0.80 9.20 -3.65
CA ALA A 72 0.17 8.81 -4.91
C ALA A 72 -0.47 7.42 -4.79
N LEU A 73 0.18 6.51 -4.06
CA LEU A 73 -0.38 5.22 -3.71
C LEU A 73 -1.68 5.32 -2.92
N ILE A 74 -1.69 6.12 -1.85
CA ILE A 74 -2.89 6.31 -1.02
C ILE A 74 -4.08 6.76 -1.88
N LYS A 75 -3.86 7.76 -2.74
CA LYS A 75 -4.91 8.30 -3.63
C LYS A 75 -5.41 7.25 -4.62
N ALA A 76 -4.51 6.54 -5.29
CA ALA A 76 -4.95 5.58 -6.30
C ALA A 76 -5.62 4.33 -5.71
N VAL A 77 -5.22 3.89 -4.50
CA VAL A 77 -5.94 2.83 -3.77
C VAL A 77 -7.39 3.25 -3.48
N ALA A 78 -7.60 4.47 -2.98
CA ALA A 78 -8.94 4.99 -2.72
C ALA A 78 -9.78 5.17 -4.01
N GLU A 79 -9.14 5.45 -5.13
CA GLU A 79 -9.77 5.51 -6.46
C GLU A 79 -9.99 4.11 -7.10
N GLY A 80 -9.46 3.05 -6.50
CA GLY A 80 -9.46 1.70 -7.06
C GLY A 80 -8.66 1.56 -8.35
N LYS A 81 -7.65 2.41 -8.53
CA LYS A 81 -6.73 2.33 -9.66
C LYS A 81 -5.58 1.40 -9.31
N SER A 82 -5.26 0.50 -10.23
CA SER A 82 -4.02 -0.28 -10.14
C SER A 82 -2.84 0.63 -10.39
N ILE A 83 -1.92 0.69 -9.43
CA ILE A 83 -0.61 1.35 -9.62
C ILE A 83 0.37 0.24 -9.93
N LYS A 84 0.99 0.31 -11.11
CA LYS A 84 2.16 -0.53 -11.39
C LYS A 84 3.29 0.02 -10.55
N ARG A 85 3.74 -0.77 -9.56
CA ARG A 85 4.98 -0.52 -8.83
C ARG A 85 6.16 -0.98 -9.65
#